data_AF-A0A842WYQ5-F1
#
_entry.id   AF-A0A842WYQ5-F1
#
_cell.length_a   1.000
_cell.length_b   1.000
_cell.length_c   1.000
_cell.angle_alpha   90.00
_cell.angle_beta   90.00
_cell.angle_gamma   90.00
#
_symmetry.space_group_name_H-M   'P 1'
#
loop_
_entity.id
_entity.type
_entity.pdbx_description
1 polymer ?
#
loop_
_entity_poly.entity_id
_entity_poly.type
_entity_poly.pdbx_seq_one_letter_code
_entity_poly.pdbx_strand_id
1 'polypeptide(L)'
;MRIKKWLMKQQWRIVQVRGIWGLFYSTLLLAYSYFIYIPLFEDMGTWGPFAFAATALVFFLILGYVYDRVLVMWAPSGEVTTERNPYQYVPSPKEEIFWFPLFSSLLTASQRIAKKLEIDDTEIQETKEYYAKLSKFTAERKDDIEKAIALRKKYMIDHNMSDFLEIKAKSSDATDDA
;
A
#
# COMPACT_ATOMS: atom_id res chain seq x y z
N MET A 1 -1.65 18.87 -27.73
CA MET A 1 -1.75 18.36 -26.34
C MET A 1 -1.28 16.89 -26.13
N ARG A 2 -1.30 16.00 -27.15
CA ARG A 2 -0.88 14.58 -27.03
C ARG A 2 0.64 14.36 -26.89
N ILE A 3 1.45 15.12 -27.62
CA ILE A 3 2.93 14.99 -27.61
C ILE A 3 3.54 15.36 -26.25
N LYS A 4 3.05 16.43 -25.62
CA LYS A 4 3.50 16.85 -24.28
C LYS A 4 3.26 15.75 -23.23
N LYS A 5 2.09 15.10 -23.27
CA LYS A 5 1.76 13.96 -22.38
C LYS A 5 2.65 12.74 -22.65
N TRP A 6 2.97 12.48 -23.92
CA TRP A 6 3.87 11.38 -24.29
C TRP A 6 5.31 11.64 -23.82
N LEU A 7 5.83 12.86 -24.02
CA LEU A 7 7.15 13.26 -23.55
C LEU A 7 7.28 13.18 -22.03
N MET A 8 6.26 13.65 -21.28
CA MET A 8 6.25 13.50 -19.82
C MET A 8 6.29 12.03 -19.39
N LYS A 9 5.57 11.13 -20.08
CA LYS A 9 5.64 9.68 -19.80
C LYS A 9 7.02 9.10 -20.09
N GLN A 10 7.69 9.50 -21.18
CA GLN A 10 9.04 9.01 -21.49
C GLN A 10 10.07 9.54 -20.50
N GLN A 11 9.99 10.82 -20.14
CA GLN A 11 10.85 11.40 -19.10
C GLN A 11 10.70 10.65 -17.78
N TRP A 12 9.46 10.35 -17.36
CA TRP A 12 9.20 9.57 -16.15
C TRP A 12 9.80 8.16 -16.22
N ARG A 13 9.69 7.48 -17.36
CA ARG A 13 10.34 6.16 -17.58
C ARG A 13 11.86 6.25 -17.52
N ILE A 14 12.47 7.27 -18.12
CA ILE A 14 13.93 7.48 -18.08
C ILE A 14 14.41 7.73 -16.65
N VAL A 15 13.66 8.49 -15.85
CA VAL A 15 13.98 8.72 -14.44
C VAL A 15 13.95 7.41 -13.64
N GLN A 16 12.96 6.56 -13.87
CA GLN A 16 12.89 5.24 -13.23
C GLN A 16 14.05 4.34 -13.64
N VAL A 17 14.35 4.29 -14.95
CA VAL A 17 15.48 3.51 -15.48
C VAL A 17 16.80 4.02 -14.90
N ARG A 18 17.01 5.34 -14.83
CA ARG A 18 18.18 5.95 -14.20
C ARG A 18 18.30 5.61 -12.71
N GLY A 19 17.19 5.54 -11.98
CA GLY A 19 17.18 5.12 -10.58
C GLY A 19 17.64 3.68 -10.40
N ILE A 20 17.10 2.76 -11.22
CA ILE A 20 17.46 1.34 -11.20
C ILE A 20 18.93 1.14 -11.60
N TRP A 21 19.37 1.77 -12.69
CA TRP A 21 20.77 1.71 -13.12
C TRP A 21 21.70 2.38 -12.11
N GLY A 22 21.29 3.46 -11.47
CA GLY A 22 22.05 4.12 -10.41
C GLY A 22 22.27 3.20 -9.22
N LEU A 23 21.23 2.51 -8.75
CA LEU A 23 21.34 1.51 -7.69
C LEU A 23 22.21 0.33 -8.12
N PHE A 24 22.04 -0.16 -9.35
CA PHE A 24 22.81 -1.27 -9.89
C PHE A 24 24.31 -0.92 -9.97
N TYR A 25 24.67 0.21 -10.59
CA TYR A 25 26.05 0.69 -10.65
C TYR A 25 26.63 0.94 -9.26
N SER A 26 25.87 1.58 -8.35
CA SER A 26 26.34 1.82 -6.97
C SER A 26 26.64 0.51 -6.25
N THR A 27 25.79 -0.50 -6.43
CA THR A 27 25.99 -1.84 -5.85
C THR A 27 27.20 -2.54 -6.45
N LEU A 28 27.39 -2.44 -7.77
CA LEU A 28 28.51 -3.06 -8.49
C LEU A 28 29.85 -2.39 -8.12
N LEU A 29 29.86 -1.07 -7.99
CA LEU A 29 31.02 -0.28 -7.55
C LEU A 29 31.37 -0.57 -6.09
N LEU A 30 30.36 -0.76 -5.25
CA LEU A 30 30.54 -1.17 -3.86
C LEU A 30 31.10 -2.60 -3.76
N ALA A 31 30.61 -3.54 -4.57
CA ALA A 31 31.14 -4.91 -4.66
C ALA A 31 32.58 -4.96 -5.20
N TYR A 32 32.90 -4.11 -6.18
CA TYR A 32 34.27 -3.96 -6.69
C TYR A 32 35.20 -3.34 -5.65
N SER A 33 34.74 -2.30 -4.94
CA SER A 33 35.50 -1.66 -3.86
C SER A 33 35.76 -2.64 -2.71
N TYR A 34 34.80 -3.51 -2.42
CA TYR A 34 34.92 -4.60 -1.47
C TYR A 34 36.00 -5.61 -1.87
N PHE A 35 36.09 -5.99 -3.15
CA PHE A 35 37.11 -6.93 -3.64
C PHE A 35 38.54 -6.37 -3.58
N ILE A 36 38.73 -5.05 -3.69
CA ILE A 36 40.07 -4.44 -3.83
C ILE A 36 40.56 -3.76 -2.55
N TYR A 37 39.69 -3.09 -1.79
CA TYR A 37 40.11 -2.10 -0.80
C TYR A 37 39.77 -2.42 0.65
N ILE A 38 38.93 -3.43 0.91
CA ILE A 38 38.53 -3.77 2.29
C ILE A 38 39.12 -5.15 2.65
N PRO A 39 40.39 -5.22 3.07
CA PRO A 39 41.02 -6.46 3.51
C PRO A 39 40.40 -7.02 4.81
N LEU A 40 39.48 -6.27 5.44
CA LEU A 40 38.83 -6.60 6.70
C LEU A 40 37.93 -7.85 6.63
N PHE A 41 37.48 -8.22 5.44
CA PHE A 41 36.62 -9.37 5.19
C PHE A 41 37.24 -10.35 4.18
N GLU A 42 38.49 -10.13 3.78
CA GLU A 42 39.22 -10.93 2.78
C GLU A 42 39.43 -12.37 3.29
N ASP A 43 39.69 -12.50 4.60
CA ASP A 43 39.85 -13.79 5.30
C ASP A 43 38.56 -14.62 5.37
N MET A 44 37.38 -14.03 5.06
CA MET A 44 36.08 -14.71 5.11
C MET A 44 35.69 -15.38 3.78
N GLY A 45 36.52 -15.26 2.74
CA GLY A 45 36.28 -15.90 1.44
C GLY A 45 34.92 -15.55 0.83
N THR A 46 34.11 -16.55 0.49
CA THR A 46 32.80 -16.37 -0.14
C THR A 46 31.73 -15.74 0.76
N TRP A 47 31.93 -15.73 2.08
CA TRP A 47 30.99 -15.14 3.05
C TRP A 47 31.20 -13.65 3.26
N GLY A 48 32.39 -13.15 2.95
CA GLY A 48 32.74 -11.75 3.16
C GLY A 48 31.83 -10.75 2.43
N PRO A 49 31.45 -10.96 1.14
CA PRO A 49 30.49 -10.08 0.46
C PRO A 49 29.14 -9.98 1.16
N PHE A 50 28.66 -11.07 1.76
CA PHE A 50 27.40 -11.10 2.51
C PHE A 50 27.53 -10.36 3.85
N ALA A 51 28.64 -10.55 4.57
CA ALA A 51 28.91 -9.86 5.83
C ALA A 51 29.03 -8.33 5.62
N PHE A 52 29.67 -7.91 4.53
CA PHE A 52 29.74 -6.51 4.15
C PHE A 52 28.37 -5.96 3.73
N ALA A 53 27.60 -6.69 2.92
CA ALA A 53 26.25 -6.28 2.54
C ALA A 53 25.34 -6.12 3.77
N ALA A 54 25.42 -7.03 4.74
CA ALA A 54 24.68 -6.93 6.00
C ALA A 54 25.13 -5.73 6.84
N THR A 55 26.44 -5.49 6.94
CA THR A 55 27.00 -4.33 7.67
C THR A 55 26.58 -3.01 7.04
N ALA A 56 26.67 -2.90 5.71
CA ALA A 56 26.21 -1.74 4.97
C ALA A 56 24.71 -1.53 5.13
N LEU A 57 23.89 -2.60 5.05
CA LEU A 57 22.45 -2.53 5.28
C LEU A 57 22.12 -2.01 6.67
N VAL A 58 22.76 -2.55 7.72
CA VAL A 58 22.56 -2.11 9.10
C VAL A 58 22.97 -0.64 9.26
N PHE A 59 24.10 -0.23 8.67
CA PHE A 59 24.54 1.17 8.68
C PHE A 59 23.53 2.10 8.01
N PHE A 60 23.01 1.72 6.83
CA PHE A 60 21.97 2.50 6.15
C PHE A 60 20.66 2.53 6.93
N LEU A 61 20.27 1.45 7.61
CA LEU A 61 19.11 1.41 8.48
C LEU A 61 19.27 2.36 9.68
N ILE A 62 20.46 2.39 10.31
CA ILE A 62 20.77 3.32 11.41
C ILE A 62 20.73 4.76 10.91
N LEU A 63 21.35 5.05 9.76
CA LEU A 63 21.29 6.38 9.14
C LEU A 63 19.85 6.79 8.83
N GLY A 64 19.06 5.88 8.24
CA GLY A 64 17.65 6.09 7.98
C GLY A 64 16.87 6.35 9.26
N TYR A 65 17.14 5.60 10.32
CA TYR A 65 16.53 5.80 11.63
C TYR A 65 16.88 7.16 12.23
N VAL A 66 18.14 7.57 12.22
CA VAL A 66 18.56 8.88 12.72
C VAL A 66 17.93 9.99 11.88
N TYR A 67 17.93 9.84 10.56
CA TYR A 67 17.36 10.81 9.63
C TYR A 67 15.84 10.96 9.77
N ASP A 68 15.12 9.87 10.04
CA ASP A 68 13.67 9.89 10.23
C ASP A 68 13.25 10.29 11.66
N ARG A 69 13.86 9.70 12.70
CA ARG A 69 13.43 9.87 14.10
C ARG A 69 14.12 11.02 14.83
N VAL A 70 15.39 11.28 14.55
CA VAL A 70 16.14 12.35 15.24
C VAL A 70 16.01 13.67 14.48
N LEU A 71 16.14 13.62 13.16
CA LEU A 71 16.03 14.83 12.32
C LEU A 71 14.60 15.13 11.89
N VAL A 72 13.66 14.19 12.05
CA VAL A 72 12.20 14.40 11.84
C VAL A 72 11.93 15.05 10.47
N MET A 73 12.69 14.65 9.44
CA MET A 73 12.58 15.29 8.12
C MET A 73 11.43 14.73 7.30
N TRP A 74 11.08 13.45 7.49
CA TRP A 74 10.12 12.74 6.65
C TRP A 74 8.76 12.59 7.31
N ALA A 75 8.71 12.37 8.63
CA ALA A 75 7.44 12.25 9.36
C ALA A 75 6.50 13.45 9.17
N PRO A 76 6.93 14.73 9.32
CA PRO A 76 6.04 15.87 9.11
C PRO A 76 5.62 16.02 7.65
N SER A 77 6.51 15.69 6.70
CA SER A 77 6.17 15.73 5.28
C SER A 77 5.13 14.67 4.92
N GLY A 78 5.20 13.48 5.54
CA GLY A 78 4.23 12.40 5.38
C GLY A 78 2.87 12.74 6.01
N GLU A 79 2.88 13.34 7.21
CA GLU A 79 1.67 13.81 7.88
C GLU A 79 0.97 14.89 7.07
N VAL A 80 1.68 15.93 6.63
CA VAL A 80 1.11 17.00 5.81
C VAL A 80 0.60 16.45 4.47
N THR A 81 1.30 15.49 3.87
CA THR A 81 0.83 14.83 2.63
C THR A 81 -0.45 14.05 2.89
N THR A 82 -0.60 13.43 4.05
CA THR A 82 -1.79 12.68 4.44
C THR A 82 -2.95 13.62 4.75
N GLU A 83 -2.74 14.60 5.64
CA GLU A 83 -3.75 15.58 6.05
C GLU A 83 -4.27 16.44 4.90
N ARG A 84 -3.40 16.80 3.95
CA ARG A 84 -3.76 17.60 2.78
C ARG A 84 -4.23 16.78 1.59
N ASN A 85 -4.23 15.45 1.67
CA ASN A 85 -4.71 14.62 0.57
C ASN A 85 -6.24 14.54 0.61
N PRO A 86 -6.96 15.23 -0.30
CA PRO A 86 -8.41 15.18 -0.30
C PRO A 86 -8.91 13.75 -0.62
N TYR A 87 -8.14 12.96 -1.37
CA TYR A 87 -8.49 11.59 -1.77
C TYR A 87 -8.30 10.54 -0.67
N GLN A 88 -8.00 10.94 0.57
CA GLN A 88 -7.98 9.99 1.70
C GLN A 88 -9.39 9.47 2.03
N TYR A 89 -10.41 10.29 1.78
CA TYR A 89 -11.80 10.01 2.15
C TYR A 89 -12.75 9.90 0.96
N VAL A 90 -12.38 10.51 -0.17
CA VAL A 90 -13.12 10.38 -1.43
C VAL A 90 -12.30 9.57 -2.43
N PRO A 91 -12.94 8.84 -3.34
CA PRO A 91 -12.24 8.01 -4.31
C PRO A 91 -11.28 8.82 -5.17
N SER A 92 -10.04 8.33 -5.25
CA SER A 92 -9.07 8.78 -6.23
C SER A 92 -9.47 8.34 -7.64
N PRO A 93 -9.00 9.02 -8.70
CA PRO A 93 -9.27 8.58 -10.08
C PRO A 93 -8.83 7.14 -10.36
N LYS A 94 -7.78 6.65 -9.68
CA LYS A 94 -7.36 5.25 -9.76
C LYS A 94 -8.42 4.32 -9.17
N GLU A 95 -9.01 4.68 -8.04
CA GLU A 95 -10.03 3.89 -7.39
C GLU A 95 -11.32 3.84 -8.19
N GLU A 96 -11.74 4.96 -8.76
CA GLU A 96 -12.92 5.02 -9.60
C GLU A 96 -12.77 4.21 -10.90
N ILE A 97 -11.62 4.33 -11.57
CA ILE A 97 -11.40 3.70 -12.87
C ILE A 97 -11.08 2.20 -12.74
N PHE A 98 -10.34 1.80 -11.70
CA PHE A 98 -9.82 0.44 -11.59
C PHE A 98 -10.44 -0.35 -10.45
N TRP A 99 -10.44 0.19 -9.23
CA TRP A 99 -10.83 -0.57 -8.05
C TRP A 99 -12.33 -0.77 -7.91
N PHE A 100 -13.15 0.25 -8.16
CA PHE A 100 -14.60 0.13 -8.06
C PHE A 100 -15.22 -0.87 -9.04
N PRO A 101 -14.85 -0.91 -10.33
CA PRO A 101 -15.32 -1.96 -11.23
C PRO A 101 -14.88 -3.36 -10.77
N LEU A 102 -13.64 -3.49 -10.28
CA LEU A 102 -13.11 -4.76 -9.79
C LEU A 102 -13.91 -5.26 -8.58
N PHE A 103 -14.06 -4.43 -7.54
CA PHE A 103 -14.82 -4.80 -6.34
C PHE A 103 -16.30 -5.01 -6.62
N SER A 104 -16.91 -4.18 -7.48
CA SER A 104 -18.32 -4.36 -7.86
C SER A 104 -18.57 -5.67 -8.60
N SER A 105 -17.64 -6.09 -9.46
CA SER A 105 -17.74 -7.38 -10.14
C SER A 105 -17.55 -8.56 -9.19
N LEU A 106 -16.61 -8.45 -8.24
CA LEU A 106 -16.42 -9.44 -7.18
C LEU A 106 -17.67 -9.57 -6.29
N LEU A 107 -18.21 -8.46 -5.79
CA LEU A 107 -19.43 -8.44 -4.97
C LEU A 107 -20.63 -9.01 -5.74
N THR A 108 -20.74 -8.70 -7.03
CA THR A 108 -21.81 -9.26 -7.88
C THR A 108 -21.65 -10.77 -8.07
N ALA A 109 -20.43 -11.26 -8.24
CA ALA A 109 -20.15 -12.69 -8.30
C ALA A 109 -20.49 -13.38 -6.96
N SER A 110 -20.06 -12.81 -5.84
CA SER A 110 -20.37 -13.32 -4.49
C SER A 110 -21.88 -13.34 -4.23
N GLN A 111 -22.61 -12.28 -4.60
CA GLN A 111 -24.07 -12.23 -4.42
C GLN A 111 -24.77 -13.33 -5.23
N ARG A 112 -24.32 -13.60 -6.46
CA ARG A 112 -24.88 -14.69 -7.28
C ARG A 112 -24.63 -16.05 -6.66
N ILE A 113 -23.47 -16.25 -6.03
CA ILE A 113 -23.15 -17.49 -5.32
C ILE A 113 -24.01 -17.62 -4.07
N ALA A 114 -24.10 -16.57 -3.25
CA ALA A 114 -24.93 -16.55 -2.04
C ALA A 114 -26.40 -16.89 -2.36
N LYS A 115 -26.98 -16.25 -3.38
CA LYS A 115 -28.35 -16.54 -3.84
C LYS A 115 -28.56 -17.97 -4.33
N LYS A 116 -27.55 -18.58 -4.95
CA LYS A 116 -27.63 -19.99 -5.38
C LYS A 116 -27.54 -20.98 -4.21
N LEU A 117 -26.87 -20.58 -3.14
CA LEU A 117 -26.68 -21.38 -1.94
C LEU A 117 -27.72 -21.07 -0.86
N GLU A 118 -28.70 -20.21 -1.14
CA GLU A 118 -29.71 -19.73 -0.19
C GLU A 118 -29.09 -19.12 1.09
N ILE A 119 -27.91 -18.52 0.95
CA ILE A 119 -27.20 -17.81 2.01
C ILE A 119 -27.66 -16.35 2.02
N ASP A 120 -27.80 -15.78 3.22
CA ASP A 120 -28.11 -14.36 3.41
C ASP A 120 -27.12 -13.47 2.63
N ASP A 121 -27.66 -12.59 1.78
CA ASP A 121 -26.90 -11.66 0.94
C ASP A 121 -27.02 -10.20 1.38
N THR A 122 -27.57 -9.96 2.57
CA THR A 122 -27.80 -8.62 3.15
C THR A 122 -26.50 -7.80 3.22
N GLU A 123 -25.43 -8.35 3.79
CA GLU A 123 -24.13 -7.66 3.89
C GLU A 123 -23.53 -7.32 2.51
N ILE A 124 -23.68 -8.23 1.54
CA ILE A 124 -23.17 -8.01 0.18
C ILE A 124 -23.94 -6.87 -0.49
N GLN A 125 -25.26 -6.82 -0.28
CA GLN A 125 -26.11 -5.75 -0.80
C GLN A 125 -25.77 -4.41 -0.15
N GLU A 126 -25.60 -4.36 1.17
CA GLU A 126 -25.21 -3.15 1.91
C GLU A 126 -23.83 -2.64 1.47
N THR A 127 -22.87 -3.55 1.28
CA THR A 127 -21.53 -3.22 0.76
C THR A 127 -21.62 -2.62 -0.64
N LYS A 128 -22.44 -3.18 -1.54
CA LYS A 128 -22.64 -2.62 -2.90
C LYS A 128 -23.24 -1.23 -2.85
N GLU A 129 -24.21 -0.99 -1.96
CA GLU A 129 -24.81 0.33 -1.77
C GLU A 129 -23.84 1.34 -1.20
N TYR A 130 -22.98 0.92 -0.27
CA TYR A 130 -21.90 1.74 0.26
C TYR A 130 -20.95 2.20 -0.86
N TYR A 131 -20.45 1.28 -1.69
CA TYR A 131 -19.58 1.62 -2.83
C TYR A 131 -20.27 2.55 -3.83
N ALA A 132 -21.56 2.32 -4.14
CA ALA A 132 -22.33 3.15 -5.06
C ALA A 132 -22.60 4.56 -4.53
N LYS A 133 -22.67 4.74 -3.20
CA LYS A 133 -22.77 6.06 -2.55
C LYS A 133 -21.40 6.74 -2.52
N LEU A 134 -20.35 6.00 -2.15
CA LEU A 134 -18.98 6.49 -2.08
C LEU A 134 -18.47 7.00 -3.44
N SER A 135 -18.82 6.32 -4.54
CA SER A 135 -18.38 6.68 -5.88
C SER A 135 -18.94 8.01 -6.41
N LYS A 136 -19.94 8.58 -5.76
CA LYS A 136 -20.54 9.86 -6.16
C LYS A 136 -19.82 11.07 -5.56
N PHE A 137 -18.97 10.85 -4.56
CA PHE A 137 -18.24 11.92 -3.90
C PHE A 137 -16.97 12.28 -4.67
N THR A 138 -16.69 13.58 -4.77
CA THR A 138 -15.49 14.10 -5.43
C THR A 138 -14.68 15.00 -4.51
N ALA A 139 -13.36 15.04 -4.73
CA ALA A 139 -12.44 15.89 -3.99
C ALA A 139 -12.64 17.39 -4.25
N GLU A 140 -13.32 17.76 -5.34
CA GLU A 140 -13.54 19.15 -5.73
C GLU A 140 -14.61 19.85 -4.89
N ARG A 141 -15.51 19.09 -4.25
CA ARG A 141 -16.61 19.60 -3.43
C ARG A 141 -16.29 19.38 -1.95
N LYS A 142 -16.11 20.46 -1.18
CA LYS A 142 -15.76 20.37 0.25
C LYS A 142 -16.79 19.55 1.05
N ASP A 143 -18.08 19.77 0.79
CA ASP A 143 -19.17 19.07 1.47
C ASP A 143 -19.19 17.56 1.21
N ASP A 144 -18.63 17.11 0.08
CA ASP A 144 -18.57 15.69 -0.26
C ASP A 144 -17.56 14.95 0.62
N ILE A 145 -16.48 15.62 1.04
CA ILE A 145 -15.46 15.04 1.92
C ILE A 145 -16.07 14.75 3.29
N GLU A 146 -16.79 15.70 3.88
CA GLU A 146 -17.47 15.51 5.17
C GLU A 146 -18.53 14.40 5.10
N LYS A 147 -19.31 14.37 4.01
CA LYS A 147 -20.30 13.31 3.78
C LYS A 147 -19.67 11.93 3.57
N ALA A 148 -18.53 11.86 2.87
CA ALA A 148 -17.80 10.62 2.67
C ALA A 148 -17.21 10.10 3.98
N ILE A 149 -16.66 10.99 4.83
CA ILE A 149 -16.19 10.65 6.18
C ILE A 149 -17.34 10.09 7.02
N ALA A 150 -18.49 10.77 7.03
CA ALA A 150 -19.66 10.33 7.78
C ALA A 150 -20.18 8.97 7.29
N LEU A 151 -20.25 8.77 5.97
CA LEU A 151 -20.66 7.50 5.34
C LEU A 151 -19.72 6.36 5.75
N ARG A 152 -18.40 6.58 5.67
CA ARG A 152 -17.39 5.58 6.05
C ARG A 152 -17.45 5.25 7.53
N LYS A 153 -17.58 6.25 8.39
CA LYS A 153 -17.70 6.05 9.84
C LYS A 153 -18.95 5.25 10.18
N LYS A 154 -20.09 5.57 9.56
CA LYS A 154 -21.33 4.82 9.73
C LYS A 154 -21.16 3.36 9.29
N TYR A 155 -20.63 3.14 8.09
CA TYR A 155 -20.40 1.79 7.57
C TYR A 155 -19.48 0.95 8.47
N MET A 156 -18.39 1.55 8.99
CA MET A 156 -17.48 0.87 9.91
C MET A 156 -18.10 0.52 11.28
N ILE A 157 -19.03 1.35 11.77
CA ILE A 157 -19.76 1.05 13.00
C ILE A 157 -20.76 -0.09 12.76
N ASP A 158 -21.46 -0.04 11.63
CA ASP A 158 -22.48 -1.03 11.27
C ASP A 158 -21.86 -2.40 10.93
N HIS A 159 -20.63 -2.42 10.41
CA HIS A 159 -19.91 -3.63 9.97
C HIS A 159 -18.58 -3.79 10.73
N ASN A 160 -18.65 -3.86 12.06
CA ASN A 160 -17.46 -3.92 12.89
C ASN A 160 -16.65 -5.19 12.58
N MET A 161 -15.46 -5.03 12.01
CA MET A 161 -14.56 -6.13 11.62
C MET A 161 -14.03 -6.95 12.81
N SER A 162 -14.46 -6.65 14.05
CA SER A 162 -14.16 -7.43 15.26
C SER A 162 -14.80 -8.83 15.22
N ASP A 163 -15.97 -8.97 14.61
CA ASP A 163 -16.73 -10.23 14.66
C ASP A 163 -16.07 -11.34 13.82
N PHE A 164 -15.28 -10.96 12.81
CA PHE A 164 -14.50 -11.91 12.01
C PHE A 164 -13.40 -12.62 12.84
N LEU A 165 -12.89 -11.98 13.90
CA LEU A 165 -11.93 -12.59 14.82
C LEU A 165 -12.61 -13.51 15.84
N GLU A 166 -13.83 -13.18 16.28
CA GLU A 166 -14.61 -14.04 17.18
C GLU A 166 -15.09 -15.32 16.48
N ILE A 167 -15.50 -15.24 15.21
CA ILE A 167 -15.91 -16.43 14.43
C ILE A 167 -14.72 -17.39 14.25
N LYS A 168 -13.51 -16.88 14.05
CA LYS A 168 -12.30 -17.72 13.95
C LYS A 168 -11.89 -18.33 15.30
N ALA A 169 -12.09 -17.61 16.41
CA ALA A 169 -11.85 -18.14 17.74
C ALA A 169 -12.84 -19.26 18.08
N LYS A 170 -14.12 -19.10 17.74
CA LYS A 170 -15.15 -20.11 17.99
C LYS A 170 -15.02 -21.34 17.08
N SER A 171 -14.49 -21.17 15.87
CA SER A 171 -14.23 -22.30 14.96
C SER A 171 -12.98 -23.08 15.31
N SER A 172 -11.99 -22.49 16.02
CA SER A 172 -10.82 -23.25 16.46
C SER A 172 -11.11 -24.09 17.71
N ASP A 173 -11.91 -23.58 18.64
CA ASP A 173 -12.36 -24.34 19.82
C ASP A 173 -13.23 -25.55 19.44
N ALA A 174 -14.02 -25.46 18.36
CA ALA A 174 -14.86 -26.57 17.90
C ALA A 174 -14.08 -27.70 17.19
N THR A 175 -12.81 -27.48 16.85
CA THR A 175 -11.93 -28.49 16.21
C THR A 175 -10.97 -29.17 17.18
N ASP A 176 -10.83 -28.68 18.41
CA ASP A 176 -10.00 -29.31 19.44
C ASP A 176 -10.79 -30.33 20.30
N ASP A 177 -12.11 -30.42 20.14
CA ASP A 177 -13.00 -31.37 20.83
C ASP A 177 -13.49 -32.56 19.95
N ALA A 178 -12.83 -32.83 18.80
CA ALA A 178 -13.15 -33.94 17.89
C ALA A 178 -11.99 -34.93 17.70
#